data_AF-A0A136LSU0-F1
#
_entry.id   AF-A0A136LSU0-F1
#
_cell.length_a   1.000
_cell.length_b   1.000
_cell.length_c   1.000
_cell.angle_alpha   90.00
_cell.angle_beta   90.00
_cell.angle_gamma   90.00
#
_symmetry.space_group_name_H-M   'P 1'
#
loop_
_entity.id
_entity.type
_entity.pdbx_description
1 polymer ?
#
loop_
_entity_poly.entity_id
_entity_poly.type
_entity_poly.pdbx_seq_one_letter_code
_entity_poly.pdbx_strand_id
1 'polypeptide(L)'
;AAAASQLWCLYMRENGAFAGIALDYLCIFIPLAIFALQISNGNRTLQIAAGTYIIGALFGAGMLIWSLRFPIKDPRPQPMLARISFVGFIIALLVVGGSLVLKNNAILPWPISVSGGVIYGWMFIGAAAYFTYSLLRPGWINTGGQLAGFLAYDLVLIIPFILRLPTLPSEAPQYFAGQLAYTAVVVYSGALAIYYLFINPKTRMFGAKMSAV
;
A
#
# COMPACT_ATOMS: atom_id res chain seq x y z
N ALA A 1 -0.71 -3.50 -6.64
CA ALA A 1 -1.40 -2.83 -5.51
C ALA A 1 -2.22 -1.62 -5.97
N ALA A 2 -1.62 -0.46 -6.28
CA ALA A 2 -2.35 0.78 -6.58
C ALA A 2 -3.45 0.67 -7.65
N ALA A 3 -3.19 -0.03 -8.75
CA ALA A 3 -4.20 -0.27 -9.79
C ALA A 3 -5.41 -1.07 -9.28
N ALA A 4 -5.20 -2.06 -8.41
CA ALA A 4 -6.29 -2.83 -7.81
C ALA A 4 -7.15 -1.96 -6.88
N SER A 5 -6.51 -1.07 -6.11
CA SER A 5 -7.22 -0.09 -5.27
C SER A 5 -8.04 0.90 -6.10
N GLN A 6 -7.53 1.35 -7.26
CA GLN A 6 -8.28 2.22 -8.16
C GLN A 6 -9.45 1.48 -8.83
N LEU A 7 -9.21 0.26 -9.32
CA LEU A 7 -10.25 -0.61 -9.88
C LEU A 7 -11.36 -0.89 -8.87
N TRP A 8 -11.01 -1.03 -7.59
CA TRP A 8 -12.00 -1.13 -6.52
C TRP A 8 -12.91 0.11 -6.45
N CYS A 9 -12.34 1.32 -6.42
CA CYS A 9 -13.13 2.56 -6.40
C CYS A 9 -14.02 2.69 -7.63
N LEU A 10 -13.52 2.31 -8.81
CA LEU A 10 -14.29 2.29 -10.06
C LEU A 10 -15.43 1.26 -10.03
N TYR A 11 -15.14 0.03 -9.59
CA TYR A 11 -16.12 -1.05 -9.48
C TYR A 11 -17.26 -0.68 -8.53
N MET A 12 -16.91 -0.08 -7.39
CA MET A 12 -17.86 0.36 -6.37
C MET A 12 -18.55 1.69 -6.70
N ARG A 13 -18.10 2.40 -7.75
CA ARG A 13 -18.60 3.73 -8.18
C ARG A 13 -18.55 4.79 -7.08
N GLU A 14 -17.50 4.75 -6.27
CA GLU A 14 -17.30 5.65 -5.13
C GLU A 14 -16.13 6.59 -5.37
N ASN A 15 -16.40 7.69 -6.07
CA ASN A 15 -15.38 8.65 -6.48
C ASN A 15 -14.68 9.33 -5.29
N GLY A 16 -15.37 9.50 -4.16
CA GLY A 16 -14.78 10.08 -2.95
C GLY A 16 -13.69 9.20 -2.31
N ALA A 17 -13.68 7.89 -2.60
CA ALA A 17 -12.70 6.96 -2.04
C ALA A 17 -11.31 7.08 -2.71
N PHE A 18 -11.22 7.71 -3.89
CA PHE A 18 -9.93 8.00 -4.54
C PHE A 18 -9.04 8.94 -3.72
N ALA A 19 -9.60 9.73 -2.78
CA ALA A 19 -8.83 10.64 -1.95
C ALA A 19 -7.73 9.92 -1.15
N GLY A 20 -8.01 8.71 -0.64
CA GLY A 20 -6.99 7.92 0.05
C GLY A 20 -5.85 7.47 -0.86
N ILE A 21 -6.18 7.01 -2.07
CA ILE A 21 -5.18 6.62 -3.09
C ILE A 21 -4.38 7.85 -3.55
N ALA A 22 -5.02 9.03 -3.57
CA ALA A 22 -4.35 10.25 -3.96
C ALA A 22 -3.29 10.67 -2.94
N LEU A 23 -3.56 10.46 -1.65
CA LEU A 23 -2.57 10.66 -0.59
C LEU A 23 -1.38 9.69 -0.71
N ASP A 24 -1.61 8.43 -1.09
CA ASP A 24 -0.54 7.47 -1.41
C ASP A 24 0.40 8.06 -2.49
N TYR A 25 -0.18 8.48 -3.62
CA TYR A 25 0.56 9.07 -4.74
C TYR A 25 1.38 10.29 -4.30
N LEU A 26 0.80 11.21 -3.53
CA LEU A 26 1.50 12.41 -3.07
C LEU A 26 2.66 12.06 -2.12
N CYS A 27 2.41 11.18 -1.15
CA CYS A 27 3.40 10.75 -0.16
C CYS A 27 4.53 9.91 -0.76
N ILE A 28 4.32 9.28 -1.92
CA ILE A 28 5.37 8.59 -2.68
C ILE A 28 6.09 9.57 -3.59
N PHE A 29 5.37 10.21 -4.51
CA PHE A 29 6.00 10.84 -5.65
C PHE A 29 6.66 12.19 -5.34
N ILE A 30 6.15 12.96 -4.37
CA ILE A 30 6.80 14.21 -3.95
C ILE A 30 8.20 13.93 -3.40
N PRO A 31 8.38 13.09 -2.35
CA PRO A 31 9.71 12.85 -1.81
C PRO A 31 10.62 12.10 -2.78
N LEU A 32 10.09 11.23 -3.65
CA LEU A 32 10.90 10.58 -4.68
C LEU A 32 11.41 11.57 -5.74
N ALA A 33 10.60 12.56 -6.13
CA ALA A 33 11.05 13.63 -7.01
C ALA A 33 12.20 14.42 -6.37
N ILE A 34 12.05 14.81 -5.10
CA ILE A 34 13.08 15.52 -4.34
C ILE A 34 14.35 14.65 -4.25
N PHE A 35 14.21 13.39 -3.87
CA PHE A 35 15.33 12.47 -3.72
C PHE A 35 16.07 12.27 -5.05
N ALA A 36 15.36 12.03 -6.15
CA ALA A 36 15.95 11.86 -7.48
C ALA A 36 16.74 13.10 -7.93
N LEU A 37 16.25 14.31 -7.64
CA LEU A 37 16.98 15.56 -7.91
C LEU A 37 18.24 15.68 -7.05
N GLN A 38 18.16 15.32 -5.75
CA GLN A 38 19.30 15.36 -4.84
C GLN A 38 20.43 14.42 -5.27
N ILE A 39 20.11 13.23 -5.76
CA ILE A 39 21.12 12.24 -6.17
C ILE A 39 21.50 12.33 -7.65
N SER A 40 20.86 13.23 -8.41
CA SER A 40 21.07 13.33 -9.86
C SER A 40 22.53 13.66 -10.20
N ASN A 41 23.15 14.64 -9.55
CA ASN A 41 24.52 15.08 -9.85
C ASN A 41 24.78 15.31 -11.37
N GLY A 42 23.79 15.85 -12.08
CA GLY A 42 23.85 16.06 -13.54
C GLY A 42 23.49 14.82 -14.39
N ASN A 43 23.17 13.69 -13.77
CA ASN A 43 22.70 12.49 -14.44
C ASN A 43 21.30 12.72 -15.03
N ARG A 44 21.22 12.73 -16.37
CA ARG A 44 19.99 12.96 -17.14
C ARG A 44 18.91 11.91 -16.86
N THR A 45 19.26 10.66 -16.62
CA THR A 45 18.30 9.59 -16.30
C THR A 45 17.57 9.87 -14.99
N LEU A 46 18.31 10.33 -13.97
CA LEU A 46 17.72 10.70 -12.68
C LEU A 46 16.87 11.97 -12.76
N GLN A 47 17.23 12.93 -13.62
CA GLN A 47 16.39 14.11 -13.91
C GLN A 47 15.08 13.72 -14.60
N ILE A 48 15.15 12.80 -15.57
CA ILE A 48 13.95 12.27 -16.23
C ILE A 48 13.09 11.52 -15.21
N ALA A 49 13.68 10.70 -14.34
CA ALA A 49 12.95 10.01 -13.27
C ALA A 49 12.26 11.02 -12.33
N ALA A 50 12.94 12.09 -11.93
CA ALA A 50 12.35 13.17 -11.15
C ALA A 50 11.16 13.82 -11.88
N GLY A 51 11.29 14.08 -13.19
CA GLY A 51 10.19 14.57 -14.02
C GLY A 51 8.98 13.63 -14.02
N THR A 52 9.20 12.33 -14.13
CA THR A 52 8.14 11.31 -14.04
C THR A 52 7.47 11.32 -12.66
N TYR A 53 8.24 11.44 -11.58
CA TYR A 53 7.68 11.55 -10.23
C TYR A 53 6.88 12.85 -10.05
N ILE A 54 7.33 13.98 -10.59
CA ILE A 54 6.56 15.23 -10.57
C ILE A 54 5.21 15.04 -11.26
N ILE A 55 5.17 14.38 -12.43
CA ILE A 55 3.92 14.08 -13.12
C ILE A 55 3.02 13.19 -12.24
N GLY A 56 3.58 12.16 -11.58
CA GLY A 56 2.86 11.32 -10.63
C GLY A 56 2.28 12.09 -9.45
N ALA A 57 3.02 13.04 -8.90
CA ALA A 57 2.57 13.91 -7.82
C ALA A 57 1.46 14.87 -8.28
N LEU A 58 1.59 15.48 -9.46
CA LEU A 58 0.55 16.32 -10.06
C LEU A 58 -0.73 15.54 -10.34
N PHE A 59 -0.61 14.31 -10.84
CA PHE A 59 -1.75 13.41 -11.01
C PHE A 59 -2.41 13.10 -9.65
N GLY A 60 -1.62 12.77 -8.62
CA GLY A 60 -2.12 12.58 -7.26
C GLY A 60 -2.84 13.82 -6.72
N ALA A 61 -2.29 15.01 -6.91
CA ALA A 61 -2.90 16.27 -6.47
C ALA A 61 -4.23 16.53 -7.19
N GLY A 62 -4.26 16.37 -8.51
CA GLY A 62 -5.47 16.50 -9.31
C GLY A 62 -6.54 15.51 -8.89
N MET A 63 -6.15 14.24 -8.66
CA MET A 63 -7.06 13.19 -8.17
C MET A 63 -7.59 13.50 -6.78
N LEU A 64 -6.77 14.04 -5.87
CA LEU A 64 -7.21 14.46 -4.54
C LEU A 64 -8.25 15.59 -4.64
N ILE A 65 -7.92 16.66 -5.36
CA ILE A 65 -8.81 17.82 -5.52
C ILE A 65 -10.13 17.41 -6.18
N TRP A 66 -10.09 16.51 -7.17
CA TRP A 66 -11.28 16.00 -7.83
C TRP A 66 -12.12 15.10 -6.92
N SER A 67 -11.51 14.14 -6.23
CA SER A 67 -12.20 13.18 -5.36
C SER A 67 -12.87 13.83 -4.16
N LEU A 68 -12.26 14.88 -3.58
CA LEU A 68 -12.83 15.64 -2.48
C LEU A 68 -14.16 16.34 -2.82
N ARG A 69 -14.51 16.47 -4.10
CA ARG A 69 -15.80 17.03 -4.55
C ARG A 69 -16.96 16.05 -4.42
N PHE A 70 -16.68 14.77 -4.22
CA PHE A 70 -17.68 13.71 -4.17
C PHE A 70 -17.83 13.15 -2.75
N PRO A 71 -19.06 13.09 -2.20
CA PRO A 71 -19.28 12.40 -0.94
C PRO A 71 -19.13 10.89 -1.14
N ILE A 72 -18.69 10.20 -0.08
CA ILE A 72 -18.73 8.75 0.01
C ILE A 72 -20.16 8.33 0.38
N LYS A 73 -20.78 7.48 -0.44
CA LYS A 73 -22.20 7.11 -0.27
C LYS A 73 -22.39 5.81 0.51
N ASP A 74 -21.46 4.86 0.40
CA ASP A 74 -21.53 3.56 1.06
C ASP A 74 -21.59 3.71 2.59
N PRO A 75 -22.70 3.29 3.23
CA PRO A 75 -22.89 3.45 4.67
C PRO A 75 -22.22 2.35 5.50
N ARG A 76 -21.65 1.31 4.86
CA ARG A 76 -21.16 0.15 5.58
C ARG A 76 -19.93 0.53 6.42
N PRO A 77 -19.95 0.20 7.73
CA PRO A 77 -18.83 0.53 8.60
C PRO A 77 -17.61 -0.32 8.26
N GLN A 78 -16.44 0.20 8.61
CA GLN A 78 -15.21 -0.58 8.56
C GLN A 78 -15.27 -1.75 9.56
N PRO A 79 -15.00 -3.00 9.13
CA PRO A 79 -14.94 -4.14 10.04
C PRO A 79 -13.86 -3.96 11.13
N MET A 80 -14.19 -4.33 12.37
CA MET A 80 -13.31 -4.10 13.52
C MET A 80 -11.95 -4.80 13.40
N LEU A 81 -11.93 -6.06 12.94
CA LEU A 81 -10.67 -6.78 12.74
C LEU A 81 -9.79 -6.05 11.72
N ALA A 82 -10.35 -5.69 10.55
CA ALA A 82 -9.63 -4.92 9.53
C ALA A 82 -9.11 -3.58 10.08
N ARG A 83 -9.89 -2.89 10.92
CA ARG A 83 -9.48 -1.65 11.58
C ARG A 83 -8.26 -1.85 12.48
N ILE A 84 -8.27 -2.89 13.32
CA ILE A 84 -7.14 -3.23 14.20
C ILE A 84 -5.92 -3.64 13.37
N SER A 85 -6.12 -4.46 12.33
CA SER A 85 -5.04 -4.85 11.41
C SER A 85 -4.42 -3.63 10.74
N PHE A 86 -5.23 -2.65 10.32
CA PHE A 86 -4.75 -1.43 9.68
C PHE A 86 -3.86 -0.61 10.61
N VAL A 87 -4.17 -0.53 11.91
CA VAL A 87 -3.27 0.11 12.89
C VAL A 87 -1.93 -0.61 12.93
N GLY A 88 -1.94 -1.95 13.01
CA GLY A 88 -0.71 -2.76 12.97
C GLY A 88 0.09 -2.56 11.68
N PHE A 89 -0.58 -2.56 10.53
CA PHE A 89 0.06 -2.33 9.23
C PHE A 89 0.65 -0.93 9.11
N ILE A 90 -0.05 0.12 9.58
CA ILE A 90 0.48 1.49 9.59
C ILE A 90 1.75 1.56 10.42
N ILE A 91 1.74 1.00 11.63
CA ILE A 91 2.92 1.00 12.51
C ILE A 91 4.08 0.28 11.81
N ALA A 92 3.84 -0.91 11.26
CA ALA A 92 4.87 -1.67 10.55
C ALA A 92 5.42 -0.89 9.34
N LEU A 93 4.55 -0.31 8.52
CA LEU A 93 4.94 0.45 7.33
C LEU A 93 5.71 1.71 7.68
N LEU A 94 5.34 2.43 8.75
CA LEU A 94 6.06 3.63 9.19
C LEU A 94 7.41 3.28 9.81
N VAL A 95 7.50 2.21 10.62
CA VAL A 95 8.76 1.78 11.23
C VAL A 95 9.74 1.28 10.17
N VAL A 96 9.31 0.37 9.30
CA VAL A 96 10.15 -0.17 8.22
C VAL A 96 10.45 0.92 7.21
N GLY A 97 9.44 1.65 6.75
CA GLY A 97 9.58 2.72 5.76
C GLY A 97 10.49 3.86 6.25
N GLY A 98 10.29 4.32 7.48
CA GLY A 98 11.13 5.33 8.11
C GLY A 98 12.59 4.87 8.24
N SER A 99 12.82 3.63 8.67
CA SER A 99 14.17 3.06 8.76
C SER A 99 14.88 3.02 7.40
N LEU A 100 14.16 2.67 6.33
CA LEU A 100 14.69 2.64 4.97
C LEU A 100 14.99 4.04 4.42
N VAL A 101 14.13 5.03 4.68
CA VAL A 101 14.40 6.44 4.33
C VAL A 101 15.62 6.96 5.09
N LEU A 102 15.83 6.52 6.34
CA LEU A 102 17.02 6.79 7.14
C LEU A 102 18.24 5.95 6.72
N LYS A 103 18.17 5.24 5.58
CA LYS A 103 19.26 4.44 4.99
C LYS A 103 19.68 3.23 5.83
N ASN A 104 18.82 2.79 6.75
CA ASN A 104 19.00 1.55 7.49
C ASN A 104 18.29 0.39 6.76
N ASN A 105 19.04 -0.31 5.91
CA ASN A 105 18.53 -1.42 5.09
C ASN A 105 18.53 -2.78 5.80
N ALA A 106 19.01 -2.86 7.04
CA ALA A 106 19.17 -4.14 7.76
C ALA A 106 17.83 -4.84 8.09
N ILE A 107 16.71 -4.17 7.88
CA ILE A 107 15.36 -4.65 8.23
C ILE A 107 14.74 -5.48 7.09
N LEU A 108 15.21 -5.32 5.85
CA LEU A 108 14.64 -6.04 4.71
C LEU A 108 15.15 -7.48 4.64
N PRO A 109 14.33 -8.44 4.18
CA PRO A 109 14.75 -9.83 4.05
C PRO A 109 15.52 -10.16 2.77
N TRP A 110 16.04 -9.14 2.10
CA TRP A 110 16.88 -9.29 0.92
C TRP A 110 17.86 -8.13 0.82
N PRO A 111 19.01 -8.32 0.15
CA PRO A 111 19.96 -7.25 -0.09
C PRO A 111 19.36 -6.20 -1.01
N ILE A 112 19.58 -4.92 -0.68
CA ILE A 112 19.16 -3.79 -1.51
C ILE A 112 20.16 -2.64 -1.41
N SER A 113 20.31 -1.91 -2.51
CA SER A 113 21.10 -0.67 -2.52
C SER A 113 20.48 0.38 -1.59
N VAL A 114 21.30 1.32 -1.09
CA VAL A 114 20.84 2.42 -0.23
C VAL A 114 19.74 3.24 -0.92
N SER A 115 19.96 3.60 -2.18
CA SER A 115 18.97 4.34 -2.97
C SER A 115 17.69 3.54 -3.19
N GLY A 116 17.79 2.23 -3.43
CA GLY A 116 16.62 1.35 -3.53
C GLY A 116 15.84 1.30 -2.22
N GLY A 117 16.54 1.20 -1.08
CA GLY A 117 15.95 1.28 0.25
C GLY A 117 15.11 2.54 0.44
N VAL A 118 15.66 3.72 0.15
CA VAL A 118 14.93 5.00 0.24
C VAL A 118 13.67 4.99 -0.65
N ILE A 119 13.74 4.42 -1.85
CA ILE A 119 12.58 4.32 -2.75
C ILE A 119 11.47 3.47 -2.12
N TYR A 120 11.78 2.25 -1.67
CA TYR A 120 10.80 1.40 -0.98
C TYR A 120 10.30 2.02 0.33
N GLY A 121 11.15 2.77 1.02
CA GLY A 121 10.79 3.48 2.24
C GLY A 121 9.65 4.47 2.01
N TRP A 122 9.77 5.31 0.97
CA TRP A 122 8.69 6.23 0.59
C TRP A 122 7.45 5.51 0.07
N MET A 123 7.59 4.38 -0.62
CA MET A 123 6.45 3.54 -0.99
C MET A 123 5.67 3.01 0.22
N PHE A 124 6.38 2.57 1.28
CA PHE A 124 5.72 2.12 2.51
C PHE A 124 5.06 3.27 3.27
N ILE A 125 5.69 4.44 3.33
CA ILE A 125 5.10 5.64 3.94
C ILE A 125 3.85 6.10 3.18
N GLY A 126 3.87 6.06 1.85
CA GLY A 126 2.69 6.31 1.01
C GLY A 126 1.53 5.37 1.32
N ALA A 127 1.81 4.06 1.34
CA ALA A 127 0.82 3.07 1.70
C ALA A 127 0.24 3.35 3.10
N ALA A 128 1.11 3.68 4.09
CA ALA A 128 0.68 4.06 5.43
C ALA A 128 -0.24 5.29 5.45
N ALA A 129 0.01 6.29 4.60
CA ALA A 129 -0.88 7.45 4.46
C ALA A 129 -2.27 7.04 3.96
N TYR A 130 -2.34 6.13 2.98
CA TYR A 130 -3.61 5.60 2.50
C TYR A 130 -4.32 4.79 3.59
N PHE A 131 -3.62 3.98 4.39
CA PHE A 131 -4.23 3.24 5.50
C PHE A 131 -4.75 4.18 6.58
N THR A 132 -3.98 5.22 6.88
CA THR A 132 -4.34 6.27 7.84
C THR A 132 -5.61 7.00 7.40
N TYR A 133 -5.73 7.33 6.11
CA TYR A 133 -6.96 7.91 5.57
C TYR A 133 -8.20 7.02 5.83
N SER A 134 -8.05 5.71 5.67
CA SER A 134 -9.11 4.74 5.95
C SER A 134 -9.52 4.70 7.42
N LEU A 135 -8.56 4.86 8.35
CA LEU A 135 -8.86 4.95 9.78
C LEU A 135 -9.54 6.27 10.17
N LEU A 136 -9.15 7.38 9.53
CA LEU A 136 -9.73 8.71 9.77
C LEU A 136 -11.14 8.85 9.16
N ARG A 137 -11.42 8.11 8.08
CA ARG A 137 -12.76 8.01 7.47
C ARG A 137 -13.20 6.55 7.42
N PRO A 138 -13.64 5.98 8.57
CA PRO A 138 -13.88 4.55 8.73
C PRO A 138 -15.13 4.11 7.97
N GLY A 139 -14.93 3.69 6.72
CA GLY A 139 -15.97 3.13 5.85
C GLY A 139 -15.44 1.93 5.11
N TRP A 140 -16.34 1.00 4.78
CA TRP A 140 -15.99 -0.20 4.03
C TRP A 140 -15.31 0.15 2.70
N ILE A 141 -15.78 1.20 2.01
CA ILE A 141 -15.21 1.58 0.73
C ILE A 141 -13.71 1.94 0.81
N ASN A 142 -13.31 2.64 1.87
CA ASN A 142 -11.91 3.02 2.11
C ASN A 142 -11.08 1.83 2.59
N THR A 143 -11.71 0.77 3.07
CA THR A 143 -11.06 -0.46 3.54
C THR A 143 -10.89 -1.45 2.40
N GLY A 144 -11.92 -1.64 1.57
CA GLY A 144 -11.91 -2.61 0.48
C GLY A 144 -10.85 -2.29 -0.57
N GLY A 145 -10.61 -1.01 -0.88
CA GLY A 145 -9.57 -0.61 -1.84
C GLY A 145 -8.16 -0.98 -1.36
N GLN A 146 -7.92 -0.89 -0.06
CA GLN A 146 -6.67 -1.30 0.56
C GLN A 146 -6.50 -2.82 0.55
N LEU A 147 -7.55 -3.55 0.92
CA LEU A 147 -7.55 -5.00 0.90
C LEU A 147 -7.37 -5.54 -0.53
N ALA A 148 -7.97 -4.89 -1.53
CA ALA A 148 -7.74 -5.23 -2.93
C ALA A 148 -6.28 -4.97 -3.35
N GLY A 149 -5.70 -3.87 -2.88
CA GLY A 149 -4.29 -3.53 -3.06
C GLY A 149 -3.35 -4.58 -2.46
N PHE A 150 -3.59 -4.98 -1.21
CA PHE A 150 -2.87 -6.07 -0.53
C PHE A 150 -3.02 -7.38 -1.27
N LEU A 151 -4.24 -7.82 -1.57
CA LEU A 151 -4.46 -9.09 -2.24
C LEU A 151 -3.68 -9.19 -3.56
N ALA A 152 -3.70 -8.13 -4.37
CA ALA A 152 -2.98 -8.11 -5.64
C ALA A 152 -1.46 -8.25 -5.48
N TYR A 153 -0.91 -7.76 -4.38
CA TYR A 153 0.53 -7.87 -4.09
C TYR A 153 0.86 -9.19 -3.39
N ASP A 154 0.08 -9.56 -2.38
CA ASP A 154 0.29 -10.75 -1.55
C ASP A 154 0.19 -12.03 -2.38
N LEU A 155 -0.77 -12.13 -3.32
CA LEU A 155 -0.89 -13.29 -4.20
C LEU A 155 0.38 -13.54 -5.04
N VAL A 156 1.12 -12.49 -5.37
CA VAL A 156 2.38 -12.60 -6.13
C VAL A 156 3.53 -13.01 -5.21
N LEU A 157 3.50 -12.62 -3.93
CA LEU A 157 4.61 -12.81 -3.00
C LEU A 157 4.53 -14.06 -2.14
N ILE A 158 3.34 -14.53 -1.77
CA ILE A 158 3.15 -15.64 -0.82
C ILE A 158 3.94 -16.87 -1.27
N ILE A 159 3.80 -17.28 -2.53
CA ILE A 159 4.45 -18.49 -3.04
C ILE A 159 5.99 -18.35 -3.05
N PRO A 160 6.59 -17.33 -3.67
CA PRO A 160 8.05 -17.15 -3.62
C PRO A 160 8.61 -17.09 -2.20
N PHE A 161 7.89 -16.46 -1.27
CA PHE A 161 8.36 -16.30 0.10
C PHE A 161 8.35 -17.62 0.87
N ILE A 162 7.29 -18.41 0.74
CA ILE A 162 7.19 -19.73 1.36
C ILE A 162 8.28 -20.67 0.80
N LEU A 163 8.48 -20.67 -0.52
CA LEU A 163 9.49 -21.52 -1.16
C LEU A 163 10.93 -21.18 -0.76
N ARG A 164 11.19 -19.92 -0.40
CA ARG A 164 12.51 -19.44 0.02
C ARG A 164 12.84 -19.75 1.49
N LEU A 165 11.83 -19.92 2.36
CA LEU A 165 12.05 -20.11 3.80
C LEU A 165 12.96 -21.31 4.16
N PRO A 166 12.90 -22.48 3.50
CA PRO A 166 13.73 -23.63 3.87
C PRO A 166 15.22 -23.45 3.57
N THR A 167 15.59 -22.70 2.52
CA THR A 167 16.98 -22.54 2.07
C THR A 167 17.69 -21.36 2.73
N LEU A 168 16.92 -20.38 3.20
CA LEU A 168 17.47 -19.15 3.75
C LEU A 168 18.36 -19.31 5.00
N PRO A 169 18.06 -20.22 5.96
CA PRO A 169 18.92 -20.43 7.13
C PRO A 169 20.35 -20.83 6.78
N SER A 170 20.53 -21.59 5.68
CA SER A 170 21.86 -22.01 5.21
C SER A 170 22.54 -20.98 4.32
N GLU A 171 21.78 -20.25 3.49
CA GLU A 171 22.35 -19.35 2.47
C GLU A 171 22.58 -17.93 2.97
N ALA A 172 21.66 -17.39 3.77
CA ALA A 172 21.69 -16.01 4.23
C ALA A 172 20.95 -15.85 5.57
N PRO A 173 21.49 -16.43 6.66
CA PRO A 173 20.82 -16.53 7.96
C PRO A 173 20.41 -15.16 8.52
N GLN A 174 21.14 -14.09 8.19
CA GLN A 174 20.83 -12.72 8.61
C GLN A 174 19.47 -12.21 8.13
N TYR A 175 18.94 -12.75 7.03
CA TYR A 175 17.64 -12.33 6.48
C TYR A 175 16.47 -13.19 6.99
N PHE A 176 16.73 -14.26 7.74
CA PHE A 176 15.72 -15.26 8.09
C PHE A 176 14.61 -14.69 8.95
N ALA A 177 14.95 -13.96 10.01
CA ALA A 177 13.97 -13.34 10.89
C ALA A 177 13.06 -12.35 10.14
N GLY A 178 13.66 -11.50 9.28
CA GLY A 178 12.91 -10.57 8.44
C GLY A 178 12.00 -11.30 7.44
N GLN A 179 12.50 -12.39 6.83
CA GLN A 179 11.76 -13.15 5.82
C GLN A 179 10.57 -13.87 6.46
N LEU A 180 10.77 -14.45 7.64
CA LEU A 180 9.72 -15.08 8.42
C LEU A 180 8.64 -14.06 8.81
N ALA A 181 9.04 -12.92 9.38
CA ALA A 181 8.12 -11.86 9.78
C ALA A 181 7.32 -11.33 8.58
N TYR A 182 7.98 -11.05 7.46
CA TYR A 182 7.31 -10.56 6.27
C TYR A 182 6.36 -11.61 5.67
N THR A 183 6.77 -12.89 5.64
CA THR A 183 5.91 -13.97 5.16
C THR A 183 4.65 -14.09 6.02
N ALA A 184 4.78 -14.00 7.35
CA ALA A 184 3.63 -13.99 8.26
C ALA A 184 2.68 -12.81 7.99
N VAL A 185 3.21 -11.61 7.78
CA VAL A 185 2.42 -10.40 7.46
C VAL A 185 1.65 -10.58 6.16
N VAL A 186 2.31 -11.01 5.08
CA VAL A 186 1.72 -11.17 3.73
C VAL A 186 0.66 -12.28 3.72
N VAL A 187 0.92 -13.40 4.41
CA VAL A 187 -0.07 -14.48 4.53
C VAL A 187 -1.29 -14.00 5.32
N TYR A 188 -1.07 -13.28 6.42
CA TYR A 188 -2.15 -12.72 7.22
C TYR A 188 -2.97 -11.67 6.46
N SER A 189 -2.33 -10.71 5.80
CA SER A 189 -3.02 -9.67 5.02
C SER A 189 -3.76 -10.26 3.82
N GLY A 190 -3.18 -11.26 3.15
CA GLY A 190 -3.83 -12.00 2.07
C GLY A 190 -5.09 -12.73 2.55
N ALA A 191 -5.00 -13.44 3.67
CA ALA A 191 -6.16 -14.12 4.28
C ALA A 191 -7.25 -13.12 4.71
N LEU A 192 -6.86 -12.01 5.33
CA LEU A 192 -7.75 -10.92 5.74
C LEU A 192 -8.48 -10.33 4.53
N ALA A 193 -7.76 -10.08 3.44
CA ALA A 193 -8.31 -9.55 2.20
C ALA A 193 -9.27 -10.53 1.53
N ILE A 194 -8.90 -11.81 1.40
CA ILE A 194 -9.78 -12.85 0.85
C ILE A 194 -11.07 -12.94 1.66
N TYR A 195 -10.95 -12.98 2.99
CA TYR A 195 -12.09 -13.11 3.88
C TYR A 195 -13.08 -11.94 3.70
N TYR A 196 -12.61 -10.70 3.74
CA TYR A 196 -13.52 -9.54 3.66
C TYR A 196 -14.00 -9.23 2.25
N LEU A 197 -13.22 -9.51 1.21
CA LEU A 197 -13.61 -9.24 -0.18
C LEU A 197 -14.55 -10.31 -0.75
N PHE A 198 -14.44 -11.57 -0.33
CA PHE A 198 -15.19 -12.67 -0.96
C PHE A 198 -16.07 -13.48 -0.01
N ILE A 199 -15.67 -13.64 1.26
CA ILE A 199 -16.33 -14.59 2.17
C ILE A 199 -17.37 -13.90 3.06
N ASN A 200 -16.99 -12.80 3.74
CA ASN A 200 -17.82 -12.17 4.75
C ASN A 200 -19.12 -11.59 4.13
N PRO A 201 -20.31 -12.07 4.54
CA PRO A 201 -21.58 -11.65 3.92
C PRO A 201 -21.85 -10.14 3.96
N LYS A 202 -21.32 -9.43 4.96
CA LYS A 202 -21.56 -7.99 5.15
C LYS A 202 -20.72 -7.12 4.19
N THR A 203 -19.60 -7.64 3.71
CA THR A 203 -18.59 -6.86 2.96
C THR A 203 -18.26 -7.43 1.59
N ARG A 204 -18.55 -8.71 1.35
CA ARG A 204 -18.20 -9.40 0.10
C ARG A 204 -18.72 -8.66 -1.14
N MET A 205 -17.90 -8.66 -2.17
CA MET A 205 -18.16 -7.95 -3.43
C MET A 205 -19.43 -8.47 -4.13
N PHE A 206 -19.64 -9.80 -4.14
CA PHE A 206 -20.63 -10.47 -4.98
C PHE A 206 -21.93 -10.86 -4.27
N GLY A 207 -22.30 -10.17 -3.19
CA GLY A 207 -23.50 -10.54 -2.43
C GLY A 207 -24.17 -9.41 -1.65
N ALA A 208 -23.72 -8.18 -1.81
CA ALA A 208 -24.52 -7.03 -1.45
C ALA A 208 -25.69 -7.00 -2.44
N LYS A 209 -26.86 -7.52 -2.05
CA LYS A 209 -28.10 -7.15 -2.73
C LYS A 209 -28.09 -5.62 -2.81
N MET A 210 -27.93 -5.09 -4.02
CA MET A 210 -28.45 -3.79 -4.34
C MET A 210 -29.96 -3.91 -4.12
N SER A 211 -30.43 -3.69 -2.89
CA SER A 211 -31.77 -3.20 -2.66
C SER A 211 -31.77 -1.78 -3.19
N ALA A 212 -31.82 -1.66 -4.52
CA ALA A 212 -32.35 -0.50 -5.18
C ALA A 212 -33.86 -0.55 -4.94
N VAL A 213 -34.30 0.23 -3.96
CA VAL A 213 -35.59 0.92 -4.02
C VAL A 213 -35.34 2.20 -4.79
#